data_AF-A0A382PL87-F1
#
_entry.id   AF-A0A382PL87-F1
#
_cell.length_a   1.000
_cell.length_b   1.000
_cell.length_c   1.000
_cell.angle_alpha   90.00
_cell.angle_beta   90.00
_cell.angle_gamma   90.00
#
_symmetry.space_group_name_H-M   'P 1'
#
loop_
_entity.id
_entity.type
_entity.pdbx_description
1 polymer ?
#
loop_
_entity_poly.entity_id
_entity_poly.type
_entity_poly.pdbx_seq_one_letter_code
_entity_poly.pdbx_strand_id
1 'polypeptide(L)' 'MITQYFFAEGGLVGVKLEQMVLVTERGIEVLSHYPFEDNLIQ' A
#
# COMPACT_ATOMS: atom_id res chain seq x y z
N MET A 1 -10.21 2.60 2.90
CA MET A 1 -8.81 3.00 2.65
C MET A 1 -7.92 2.11 3.49
N ILE A 2 -6.89 1.53 2.88
CA ILE A 2 -5.93 0.65 3.56
C ILE A 2 -4.56 1.31 3.48
N THR A 3 -3.85 1.39 4.61
CA THR A 3 -2.53 2.01 4.73
C THR A 3 -1.57 1.06 5.43
N GLN A 4 -0.35 0.93 4.91
CA GLN A 4 0.75 0.21 5.54
C GLN A 4 2.01 1.09 5.60
N TYR A 5 2.80 0.89 6.65
CA TYR A 5 4.04 1.60 6.88
C TYR A 5 5.15 0.58 7.17
N PHE A 6 6.29 0.75 6.51
CA PHE A 6 7.45 -0.10 6.66
C PHE A 6 8.68 0.73 7.02
N PHE A 7 9.41 0.30 8.04
CA PHE A 7 10.64 0.92 8.50
C PHE A 7 11.65 -0.16 8.89
N ALA A 8 12.93 0.11 8.63
CA ALA A 8 14.00 -0.66 9.24
C ALA A 8 14.18 -0.26 10.71
N GLU A 9 14.58 -1.21 11.56
CA GLU A 9 14.91 -0.91 12.96
C GLU A 9 16.09 0.09 13.00
N GLY A 10 15.89 1.23 13.68
CA GLY A 10 16.86 2.33 13.70
C GLY A 10 16.98 3.13 12.39
N GLY A 11 16.15 2.83 11.38
CA GLY A 11 16.14 3.50 10.08
C GLY A 11 15.54 4.91 10.14
N LEU A 12 16.13 5.84 9.37
CA LEU A 12 15.65 7.22 9.24
C LEU A 12 14.62 7.41 8.11
N VAL A 13 14.43 6.40 7.27
CA VAL A 13 13.56 6.43 6.09
C VAL A 13 12.66 5.20 6.12
N GLY A 14 11.42 5.37 5.67
CA GLY A 14 10.46 4.28 5.51
C GLY A 14 9.60 4.45 4.27
N VAL A 15 8.88 3.39 3.95
CA VAL A 15 7.96 3.34 2.81
C VAL A 15 6.54 3.31 3.34
N LYS A 16 5.69 4.13 2.75
CA LYS A 16 4.26 4.17 3.03
C LYS A 16 3.52 3.72 1.77
N LEU A 17 2.70 2.69 1.91
CA LEU A 17 1.81 2.22 0.84
C LEU A 17 0.36 2.48 1.22
N GLU A 18 -0.41 3.03 0.29
CA GLU A 18 -1.83 3.31 0.46
C GLU A 18 -2.63 2.84 -0.74
N GLN A 19 -3.76 2.19 -0.46
CA GLN A 19 -4.70 1.76 -1.49
C GLN A 19 -6.12 2.19 -1.15
N MET A 20 -6.80 2.71 -2.16
CA MET A 20 -8.22 2.96 -2.13
C MET A 20 -8.95 1.67 -2.51
N VAL A 21 -9.96 1.30 -1.71
CA VAL A 21 -10.81 0.13 -1.94
C VAL A 21 -12.27 0.52 -1.82
N LEU A 22 -13.10 -0.06 -2.68
CA LEU A 22 -14.56 -0.03 -2.59
C LEU A 22 -15.03 -1.27 -1.83
N VAL A 23 -15.88 -1.08 -0.82
CA VAL A 23 -16.55 -2.18 -0.13
C VAL A 23 -17.92 -2.38 -0.77
N THR A 24 -18.21 -3.60 -1.19
CA THR A 24 -19.48 -4.01 -1.79
C THR A 24 -20.09 -5.16 -1.00
N GLU A 25 -21.34 -5.51 -1.30
CA GLU A 25 -22.01 -6.67 -0.69
C GLU A 25 -21.28 -8.00 -0.96
N ARG A 26 -20.43 -8.08 -1.99
CA ARG A 26 -19.71 -9.29 -2.41
C ARG A 26 -18.25 -9.34 -1.94
N GLY A 27 -17.74 -8.27 -1.32
CA GLY A 27 -16.35 -8.16 -0.89
C GLY A 27 -15.72 -6.80 -1.19
N ILE A 28 -14.42 -6.78 -1.47
CA ILE A 28 -13.66 -5.55 -1.75
C ILE A 28 -13.17 -5.48 -3.20
N GLU A 29 -13.14 -4.28 -3.76
CA GLU A 29 -12.55 -3.97 -5.06
C GLU A 29 -11.47 -2.90 -4.89
N VAL A 30 -10.29 -3.12 -5.47
CA VAL A 30 -9.17 -2.15 -5.41
C VAL A 30 -9.33 -1.12 -6.52
N LEU A 31 -9.38 0.16 -6.14
CA LEU A 31 -9.51 1.29 -7.06
C LEU A 31 -8.18 2.00 -7.36
N SER A 32 -7.11 1.65 -6.62
CA SER A 32 -5.77 2.19 -6.86
C SER A 32 -5.00 1.30 -7.83
N HIS A 33 -4.68 1.84 -9.01
CA HIS A 33 -3.97 1.13 -10.08
C HIS A 33 -2.59 1.72 -10.40
N TYR A 34 -2.14 2.74 -9.66
CA TYR A 34 -0.79 3.25 -9.83
C TYR A 34 0.21 2.14 -9.47
N PRO A 35 1.17 1.82 -10.34
CA PRO A 35 2.10 0.73 -10.10
C PRO A 35 2.96 1.03 -8.88
N PHE A 36 3.30 0.00 -8.12
CA PHE A 36 4.35 0.10 -7.12
C PHE A 36 5.69 0.29 -7.82
N GLU A 37 6.65 0.95 -7.15
CA GLU A 37 7.97 1.14 -7.73
C GLU A 37 8.73 -0.20 -7.73
N ASP A 38 9.12 -0.71 -8.90
CA ASP A 38 9.73 -2.03 -9.05
C ASP A 38 11.01 -2.21 -8.22
N ASN A 39 11.73 -1.12 -7.94
CA ASN A 39 12.93 -1.09 -7.09
C ASN A 39 12.63 -1.20 -5.58
N LEU A 40 11.36 -1.06 -5.17
CA LEU A 40 10.89 -1.16 -3.78
C LEU A 40 10.08 -2.45 -3.52
N ILE A 41 9.74 -3.20 -4.56
CA ILE A 41 9.12 -4.52 -4.46
C ILE A 41 10.25 -5.56 -4.36
N GLN A 42 10.40 -6.21 -3.21
CA GLN A 42 11.30 -7.35 -3.03
C GLN A 42 10.65 -8.67 -3.42
#